data_AF-A0A662U3B6-F1
#
_entry.id   AF-A0A662U3B6-F1
#
_cell.length_a   1.000
_cell.length_b   1.000
_cell.length_c   1.000
_cell.angle_alpha   90.00
_cell.angle_beta   90.00
_cell.angle_gamma   90.00
#
_symmetry.space_group_name_H-M   'P 1'
#
loop_
_entity.id
_entity.type
_entity.pdbx_description
1 polymer ?
#
loop_
_entity_poly.entity_id
_entity_poly.type
_entity_poly.pdbx_seq_one_letter_code
_entity_poly.pdbx_strand_id
1 'polypeptide(L)'
;MFGIYLAMVSRFDNAKFLKTRFSGNKLVVEAASKLGEAAEIYEQILKLMRNGITPHEREQIVNLLFQAAKCEEDAGKLLIKASLHE
;
A
#
# COMPACT_ATOMS: atom_id res chain seq x y z
N MET A 1 15.34 2.78 -5.65
CA MET A 1 15.13 3.08 -4.21
C MET A 1 14.12 4.20 -4.02
N PHE A 2 14.34 5.38 -4.63
CA PHE A 2 13.42 6.52 -4.52
C PHE A 2 11.94 6.20 -4.85
N GLY A 3 11.67 5.44 -5.92
CA GLY A 3 10.31 5.06 -6.30
C GLY A 3 9.57 4.22 -5.25
N ILE A 4 10.26 3.24 -4.63
CA ILE A 4 9.68 2.41 -3.55
C ILE A 4 9.41 3.26 -2.31
N TYR A 5 10.33 4.15 -1.96
CA TYR A 5 10.15 5.07 -0.85
C TYR A 5 8.96 6.02 -1.06
N LEU A 6 8.83 6.59 -2.27
CA LEU A 6 7.70 7.44 -2.61
C LEU A 6 6.37 6.68 -2.56
N ALA A 7 6.35 5.42 -3.03
CA ALA A 7 5.18 4.56 -2.93
C ALA A 7 4.79 4.32 -1.47
N MET A 8 5.75 3.97 -0.61
CA MET A 8 5.54 3.78 0.83
C MET A 8 4.88 5.01 1.47
N VAL A 9 5.50 6.19 1.32
CA VAL A 9 5.01 7.44 1.92
C VAL A 9 3.64 7.81 1.37
N SER A 10 3.44 7.73 0.05
CA SER A 10 2.16 8.04 -0.58
C SER A 10 1.03 7.16 -0.07
N ARG A 11 1.25 5.85 0.09
CA ARG A 11 0.23 4.91 0.57
C ARG A 11 -0.09 5.15 2.04
N PHE A 12 0.93 5.41 2.86
CA PHE A 12 0.76 5.78 4.26
C PHE A 12 -0.05 7.07 4.43
N ASP A 13 0.31 8.14 3.71
CA ASP A 13 -0.38 9.43 3.81
C ASP A 13 -1.83 9.33 3.31
N ASN A 14 -2.06 8.63 2.20
CA ASN A 14 -3.41 8.39 1.67
C ASN A 14 -4.26 7.59 2.66
N ALA A 15 -3.71 6.53 3.27
CA ALA A 15 -4.40 5.76 4.30
C ALA A 15 -4.81 6.64 5.48
N LYS A 16 -3.90 7.49 5.97
CA LYS A 16 -4.17 8.42 7.07
C LYS A 16 -5.25 9.44 6.70
N PHE A 17 -5.16 10.03 5.51
CA PHE A 17 -6.15 10.99 5.02
C PHE A 17 -7.55 10.35 4.96
N LEU A 18 -7.68 9.19 4.33
CA LEU A 18 -8.96 8.50 4.16
C LEU A 18 -9.59 8.13 5.50
N LYS A 19 -8.82 7.55 6.43
CA LYS A 19 -9.30 7.22 7.79
C LYS A 19 -9.79 8.45 8.56
N THR A 20 -9.11 9.59 8.39
CA THR A 20 -9.45 10.82 9.11
C THR A 20 -10.67 11.51 8.51
N ARG A 21 -10.71 11.67 7.19
CA ARG A 21 -11.73 12.47 6.50
C ARG A 21 -13.07 11.75 6.30
N PHE A 22 -13.04 10.42 6.23
CA PHE A 22 -14.19 9.57 5.92
C PHE A 22 -14.39 8.46 6.96
N SER A 23 -14.10 8.75 8.23
CA SER A 23 -14.19 7.77 9.34
C SER A 23 -15.56 7.09 9.48
N GLY A 24 -16.64 7.73 9.01
CA GLY A 24 -17.99 7.16 9.00
C GLY A 24 -18.28 6.18 7.86
N ASN A 25 -17.45 6.15 6.80
CA ASN A 25 -17.65 5.26 5.65
C ASN A 25 -16.79 4.00 5.81
N LYS A 26 -17.43 2.87 6.14
CA LYS A 26 -16.74 1.59 6.37
C LYS A 26 -15.90 1.12 5.18
N LEU A 27 -16.38 1.30 3.95
CA LEU A 27 -15.65 0.90 2.74
C LEU A 27 -14.38 1.75 2.56
N VAL A 28 -14.47 3.06 2.81
CA VAL A 28 -13.30 3.95 2.73
C VAL A 28 -12.28 3.64 3.84
N VAL A 29 -12.74 3.33 5.05
CA VAL A 29 -11.86 2.92 6.16
C VAL A 29 -11.15 1.60 5.85
N GLU A 30 -11.85 0.64 5.23
CA GLU A 30 -11.27 -0.63 4.79
C GLU A 30 -10.24 -0.42 3.67
N ALA A 31 -10.56 0.40 2.67
CA ALA A 31 -9.63 0.77 1.60
C ALA A 31 -8.35 1.42 2.16
N ALA A 32 -8.51 2.29 3.15
CA ALA A 32 -7.40 2.94 3.82
C ALA A 32 -6.52 1.94 4.59
N SER A 33 -7.11 0.90 5.19
CA SER A 33 -6.33 -0.18 5.82
C SER A 33 -5.53 -0.96 4.78
N LYS A 34 -6.09 -1.24 3.60
CA LYS A 34 -5.35 -1.87 2.50
C LYS A 34 -4.19 -1.04 1.98
N LEU A 35 -4.36 0.28 1.86
CA LEU A 35 -3.23 1.17 1.56
C LEU A 35 -2.16 1.16 2.66
N GLY A 36 -2.56 1.07 3.94
CA GLY A 36 -1.63 0.89 5.05
C GLY A 36 -0.80 -0.39 4.95
N GLU A 37 -1.45 -1.52 4.66
CA GLU A 37 -0.77 -2.81 4.41
C GLU A 37 0.25 -2.69 3.26
N ALA A 38 -0.13 -2.03 2.15
CA ALA A 38 0.79 -1.79 1.03
C ALA A 38 2.01 -0.96 1.45
N ALA A 39 1.82 0.08 2.28
CA ALA A 39 2.92 0.89 2.79
C ALA A 39 3.91 0.06 3.64
N GLU A 40 3.41 -0.80 4.53
CA GLU A 40 4.25 -1.71 5.34
C GLU A 40 5.06 -2.67 4.46
N ILE A 41 4.46 -3.18 3.37
CA ILE A 41 5.17 -4.04 2.42
C ILE A 41 6.28 -3.27 1.70
N TYR A 42 6.03 -2.03 1.27
CA TYR A 42 7.09 -1.19 0.69
C TYR A 42 8.21 -0.88 1.68
N GLU A 43 7.90 -0.72 2.97
CA GLU A 43 8.91 -0.57 4.02
C GLU A 43 9.79 -1.84 4.14
N GLN A 44 9.20 -3.03 4.06
CA GLN A 44 9.95 -4.30 4.04
C GLN A 44 10.88 -4.39 2.82
N ILE A 45 10.41 -3.97 1.64
CA ILE A 45 11.25 -3.91 0.43
C ILE A 45 12.43 -2.97 0.64
N LEU A 46 12.22 -1.78 1.22
CA LEU A 46 13.31 -0.83 1.50
C LEU A 46 14.35 -1.42 2.45
N LYS A 47 13.94 -2.20 3.45
CA LYS A 47 14.83 -2.90 4.37
C LYS A 47 15.71 -3.92 3.64
N LEU A 48 15.14 -4.71 2.73
CA LEU A 48 15.89 -5.67 1.90
C LEU A 48 16.89 -4.98 0.95
N MET A 49 16.53 -3.81 0.41
CA MET A 49 17.40 -3.09 -0.54
C MET A 49 18.60 -2.38 0.12
N ARG A 50 18.68 -2.31 1.46
CA ARG A 50 19.62 -1.44 2.20
C ARG A 50 21.10 -1.74 1.93
N ASN A 51 21.44 -3.02 1.72
CA ASN A 51 22.84 -3.47 1.59
C ASN A 51 23.17 -3.96 0.17
N GLY A 52 22.41 -3.52 -0.83
CA GLY A 52 22.42 -4.11 -2.17
C GLY A 52 21.34 -5.18 -2.33
N ILE A 53 21.25 -5.79 -3.50
CA ILE A 53 20.21 -6.79 -3.82
C ILE A 53 20.89 -8.05 -4.35
N THR A 54 20.86 -9.11 -3.56
CA THR A 54 21.24 -10.46 -3.98
C THR A 54 20.16 -11.09 -4.89
N PRO A 55 20.46 -12.17 -5.63
CA PRO A 55 19.45 -12.89 -6.41
C PRO A 55 18.26 -13.38 -5.56
N HIS A 56 18.52 -13.83 -4.33
CA HIS A 56 17.47 -14.29 -3.42
C HIS A 56 16.59 -13.12 -2.93
N GLU A 57 17.19 -12.01 -2.52
CA GLU A 57 16.44 -10.80 -2.14
C GLU A 57 15.64 -10.25 -3.32
N ARG A 58 16.15 -10.37 -4.56
CA ARG A 58 15.40 -9.97 -5.76
C ARG A 58 14.08 -10.74 -5.87
N GLU A 59 14.10 -12.06 -5.69
CA GLU A 59 12.89 -12.88 -5.72
C GLU A 59 11.90 -12.48 -4.63
N GLN A 60 12.40 -12.26 -3.40
CA GLN A 60 11.58 -11.77 -2.30
C GLN A 60 10.95 -10.40 -2.60
N ILE A 61 11.73 -9.46 -3.15
CA ILE A 61 11.25 -8.13 -3.54
C ILE A 61 10.15 -8.23 -4.59
N VAL A 62 10.29 -9.09 -5.60
CA VAL A 62 9.25 -9.29 -6.63
C VAL A 62 7.96 -9.82 -6.01
N ASN A 63 8.05 -10.79 -5.10
CA ASN A 63 6.88 -11.32 -4.39
C ASN A 63 6.20 -10.26 -3.51
N LEU A 64 6.98 -9.44 -2.79
CA LEU A 64 6.45 -8.33 -2.00
C LEU A 64 5.80 -7.26 -2.88
N LEU A 65 6.40 -6.91 -4.03
CA LEU A 65 5.80 -5.96 -4.97
C LEU A 65 4.44 -6.45 -5.48
N PHE A 66 4.31 -7.75 -5.76
CA PHE A 66 3.03 -8.34 -6.15
C PHE A 66 1.99 -8.28 -5.03
N GLN A 67 2.39 -8.51 -3.77
CA GLN A 67 1.49 -8.39 -2.62
C GLN A 67 1.03 -6.94 -2.41
N ALA A 68 1.94 -5.96 -2.50
CA ALA A 68 1.59 -4.54 -2.42
C ALA A 68 0.59 -4.15 -3.52
N ALA A 69 0.81 -4.62 -4.76
CA ALA A 69 -0.11 -4.37 -5.88
C ALA A 69 -1.52 -4.93 -5.61
N LYS A 70 -1.64 -6.11 -5.00
CA LYS A 70 -2.95 -6.67 -4.60
C LYS A 70 -3.65 -5.80 -3.55
N CYS A 71 -2.92 -5.36 -2.53
CA CYS A 71 -3.47 -4.46 -1.52
C CYS A 71 -3.99 -3.15 -2.16
N GLU A 72 -3.25 -2.59 -3.12
CA GLU A 72 -3.67 -1.38 -3.84
C GLU A 72 -4.88 -1.61 -4.76
N GLU A 73 -4.92 -2.76 -5.44
CA GLU A 73 -6.07 -3.15 -6.26
C GLU A 73 -7.33 -3.28 -5.41
N ASP A 74 -7.24 -3.96 -4.26
CA ASP A 74 -8.35 -4.13 -3.33
C ASP A 74 -8.81 -2.78 -2.76
N ALA A 75 -7.87 -1.90 -2.40
CA ALA A 75 -8.19 -0.53 -1.99
C ALA A 75 -8.95 0.23 -3.09
N GLY A 76 -8.49 0.14 -4.34
CA GLY A 76 -9.15 0.77 -5.49
C GLY A 76 -10.57 0.27 -5.70
N LYS A 77 -10.80 -1.05 -5.63
CA LYS A 77 -12.14 -1.65 -5.74
C LYS A 77 -13.07 -1.16 -4.64
N LEU A 78 -12.58 -1.09 -3.40
CA LEU A 78 -13.35 -0.58 -2.26
C LEU A 78 -13.73 0.90 -2.43
N LEU A 79 -12.81 1.73 -2.94
CA LEU A 79 -13.09 3.14 -3.21
C LEU A 79 -14.12 3.33 -4.33
N ILE A 80 -14.01 2.56 -5.42
CA ILE A 80 -15.02 2.57 -6.51
C ILE A 80 -16.39 2.16 -5.94
N LYS A 81 -16.44 1.13 -5.11
CA LYS A 81 -17.69 0.70 -4.47
C LYS A 81 -18.24 1.79 -3.55
N ALA A 82 -17.39 2.47 -2.78
CA ALA A 82 -17.80 3.55 -1.90
C ALA A 82 -18.43 4.72 -2.68
N SER A 83 -17.88 5.08 -3.85
CA SER A 83 -18.42 6.17 -4.68
C SER A 83 -19.76 5.86 -5.35
N LEU A 84 -20.16 4.59 -5.43
CA LEU A 84 -21.45 4.18 -5.99
C LEU A 84 -22.59 4.17 -4.94
N HIS A 85 -22.25 4.41 -3.66
CA HIS A 85 -23.19 4.40 -2.54
C HIS A 85 -23.27 5.76 -1.83
N GLU A 86 -22.83 6.84 -2.47
CA GLU A 86 -23.05 8.23 -2.05
C GLU A 86 -24.43 8.77 -2.46
#